data_AF-A0A6P8HVJ9-F1
#
_entry.id   AF-A0A6P8HVJ9-F1
#
_cell.length_a   1.000
_cell.length_b   1.000
_cell.length_c   1.000
_cell.angle_alpha   90.00
_cell.angle_beta   90.00
_cell.angle_gamma   90.00
#
_symmetry.space_group_name_H-M   'P 1'
#
loop_
_entity.id
_entity.type
_entity.pdbx_description
1 polymer ?
#
loop_
_entity_poly.entity_id
_entity_poly.type
_entity_poly.pdbx_seq_one_letter_code
_entity_poly.pdbx_strand_id
1 'polypeptide(L)'
;MGSTLFSNLVTTTILTCLLVRYLNAAPVCNFNKLKYNEVGLGLCGSNGYVTLWHCPSCHPGYGELEECGRRYPEGTKVGCVECIANHTYSDTYDISQCKQCTRCQENEVQSGQCTQENDTIRCTCKRGYYRDRGHCKPCSRCCGDKTNEKVPECNIPQVVPMGKQCSLQTAKNCAPTTPAPSTISITTYSGGKDSGESTLFQNNAWITGTIVVVVIIFLALLATFCCCKRSSKFL
;
A
#
# COMPACT_ATOMS: atom_id res chain seq x y z
N MET A 1 -0.50 42.67 -47.23
CA MET A 1 -0.28 41.24 -47.55
C MET A 1 0.03 40.36 -46.34
N GLY A 2 0.77 40.82 -45.30
CA GLY A 2 1.07 39.95 -44.14
C GLY A 2 -0.13 39.53 -43.28
N SER A 3 -1.09 40.44 -43.05
CA SER A 3 -2.24 40.23 -42.13
C SER A 3 -3.15 39.05 -42.50
N THR A 4 -3.35 38.78 -43.79
CA THR A 4 -4.17 37.64 -44.25
C THR A 4 -3.47 36.30 -44.05
N LEU A 5 -2.15 36.24 -44.19
CA LEU A 5 -1.36 35.02 -43.92
C LEU A 5 -1.40 34.64 -42.43
N PHE A 6 -1.26 35.62 -41.53
CA PHE A 6 -1.39 35.38 -40.08
C PHE A 6 -2.80 34.89 -39.70
N SER A 7 -3.86 35.49 -40.27
CA SER A 7 -5.24 35.04 -40.03
C SER A 7 -5.45 33.58 -40.44
N ASN A 8 -4.97 33.20 -41.64
CA ASN A 8 -5.11 31.84 -42.16
C ASN A 8 -4.30 30.79 -41.35
N LEU A 9 -3.16 31.16 -40.77
CA LEU A 9 -2.39 30.26 -39.91
C LEU A 9 -3.10 30.03 -38.55
N VAL A 10 -3.78 31.05 -38.02
CA VAL A 10 -4.55 30.93 -36.76
C VAL A 10 -5.82 30.10 -36.98
N THR A 11 -6.55 30.30 -38.08
CA THR A 11 -7.76 29.50 -38.34
C THR A 11 -7.43 28.02 -38.60
N THR A 12 -6.37 27.72 -39.35
CA THR A 12 -5.94 26.33 -39.60
C THR A 12 -5.44 25.63 -38.34
N THR A 13 -4.72 26.31 -37.45
CA THR A 13 -4.28 25.72 -36.17
C THR A 13 -5.43 25.48 -35.20
N ILE A 14 -6.44 26.36 -35.17
CA ILE A 14 -7.68 26.13 -34.40
C ILE A 14 -8.46 24.94 -34.99
N LEU A 15 -8.63 24.88 -36.31
CA LEU A 15 -9.39 23.81 -36.97
C LEU A 15 -8.72 22.44 -36.78
N THR A 16 -7.39 22.35 -36.89
CA THR A 16 -6.66 21.10 -36.60
C THR A 16 -6.76 20.73 -35.13
N CYS A 17 -6.70 21.68 -34.19
CA CYS A 17 -6.94 21.40 -32.77
C CYS A 17 -8.36 20.87 -32.52
N LEU A 18 -9.39 21.43 -33.17
CA LEU A 18 -10.78 20.95 -33.05
C LEU A 18 -10.97 19.57 -33.66
N LEU A 19 -10.38 19.30 -34.83
CA LEU A 19 -10.40 17.97 -35.45
C LEU A 19 -9.66 16.94 -34.59
N VAL A 20 -8.48 17.29 -34.04
CA VAL A 20 -7.75 16.44 -33.09
C VAL A 20 -8.58 16.20 -31.82
N ARG A 21 -9.27 17.22 -31.28
CA ARG A 21 -10.18 17.05 -30.13
C ARG A 21 -11.37 16.16 -30.44
N TYR A 22 -11.94 16.26 -31.64
CA TYR A 22 -13.08 15.46 -32.10
C TYR A 22 -12.68 14.00 -32.35
N LEU A 23 -11.55 13.76 -33.03
CA LEU A 23 -11.02 12.41 -33.30
C LEU A 23 -10.48 11.73 -32.03
N ASN A 24 -9.99 12.50 -31.06
CA ASN A 24 -9.59 12.00 -29.73
C ASN A 24 -10.70 12.12 -28.68
N ALA A 25 -11.96 12.35 -29.08
CA ALA A 25 -13.11 12.25 -28.20
C ALA A 25 -13.45 10.78 -27.95
N ALA A 26 -12.56 10.08 -27.22
CA ALA A 26 -12.86 8.75 -26.70
C ALA A 26 -14.16 8.82 -25.87
N PRO A 27 -15.08 7.85 -26.00
CA PRO A 27 -16.30 7.83 -25.22
C PRO A 27 -15.95 7.82 -23.73
N VAL A 28 -16.45 8.80 -22.97
CA VAL A 28 -16.27 8.82 -21.51
C VAL A 28 -17.23 7.81 -20.91
N CYS A 29 -16.69 6.62 -20.65
CA CYS A 29 -17.41 5.46 -20.17
C CYS A 29 -17.99 5.71 -18.78
N ASN A 30 -19.31 5.55 -18.64
CA ASN A 30 -19.98 5.83 -17.37
C ASN A 30 -19.92 4.63 -16.43
N PHE A 31 -18.79 4.51 -15.74
CA PHE A 31 -18.53 3.42 -14.79
C PHE A 31 -19.25 3.59 -13.44
N ASN A 32 -19.93 4.71 -13.19
CA ASN A 32 -20.64 4.97 -11.93
C ASN A 32 -21.88 4.07 -11.74
N LYS A 33 -22.15 3.15 -12.68
CA LYS A 33 -23.23 2.16 -12.64
C LYS A 33 -22.79 0.76 -12.20
N LEU A 34 -21.49 0.49 -12.06
CA LEU A 34 -20.99 -0.83 -11.66
C LEU A 34 -21.36 -1.10 -10.20
N LYS A 35 -22.11 -2.18 -9.94
CA LYS A 35 -22.43 -2.61 -8.56
C LYS A 35 -21.29 -3.42 -7.96
N TYR A 36 -21.30 -3.54 -6.63
CA TYR A 36 -20.31 -4.34 -5.88
C TYR A 36 -20.35 -5.85 -6.22
N ASN A 37 -21.49 -6.35 -6.71
CA ASN A 37 -21.73 -7.73 -7.13
C ASN A 37 -21.77 -7.89 -8.66
N GLU A 38 -21.10 -6.98 -9.38
CA GLU A 38 -20.95 -7.01 -10.83
C GLU A 38 -19.48 -6.78 -11.18
N VAL A 39 -19.01 -7.41 -12.27
CA VAL A 39 -17.73 -7.08 -12.92
C VAL A 39 -17.98 -6.51 -14.32
N GLY A 40 -17.19 -5.51 -14.69
CA GLY A 40 -17.19 -4.95 -16.04
C GLY A 40 -16.16 -5.64 -16.92
N LEU A 41 -16.60 -6.39 -17.93
CA LEU A 41 -15.72 -7.09 -18.87
C LEU A 41 -15.53 -6.29 -20.17
N GLY A 42 -14.28 -6.22 -20.61
CA GLY A 42 -13.89 -5.75 -21.93
C GLY A 42 -13.72 -4.24 -22.07
N LEU A 43 -13.54 -3.82 -23.32
CA LEU A 43 -13.41 -2.41 -23.67
C LEU A 43 -14.77 -1.70 -23.62
N CYS A 44 -14.70 -0.38 -23.51
CA CYS A 44 -15.85 0.49 -23.54
C CYS A 44 -16.45 0.52 -24.95
N GLY A 45 -17.72 0.13 -25.07
CA GLY A 45 -18.45 0.14 -26.32
C GLY A 45 -18.62 1.55 -26.90
N SER A 46 -18.90 1.62 -28.20
CA SER A 46 -19.17 2.88 -28.92
C SER A 46 -20.37 3.66 -28.38
N ASN A 47 -21.24 3.00 -27.61
CA ASN A 47 -22.36 3.56 -26.87
C ASN A 47 -21.99 4.08 -25.46
N GLY A 48 -20.74 3.93 -25.02
CA GLY A 48 -20.26 4.33 -23.68
C GLY A 48 -20.51 3.32 -22.55
N TYR A 49 -20.97 2.11 -22.88
CA TYR A 49 -21.27 1.05 -21.91
C TYR A 49 -20.22 -0.07 -21.92
N VAL A 50 -20.12 -0.80 -20.81
CA VAL A 50 -19.27 -2.00 -20.64
C VAL A 50 -20.17 -3.20 -20.38
N THR A 51 -19.75 -4.39 -20.82
CA THR A 51 -20.46 -5.65 -20.57
C THR A 51 -20.43 -5.97 -19.07
N LEU A 52 -21.58 -5.99 -18.42
CA LEU A 52 -21.70 -6.31 -16.99
C LEU A 52 -21.99 -7.79 -16.80
N TRP A 53 -21.23 -8.44 -15.92
CA TRP A 53 -21.44 -9.81 -15.48
C TRP A 53 -21.75 -9.86 -14.00
N HIS A 54 -22.71 -10.68 -13.60
CA HIS A 54 -23.07 -10.86 -12.20
C HIS A 54 -22.13 -11.85 -11.51
N CYS A 55 -21.80 -11.55 -10.26
CA CYS A 55 -20.88 -12.35 -9.46
C CYS A 55 -21.62 -13.52 -8.79
N PRO A 56 -21.21 -14.78 -9.02
CA PRO A 56 -21.81 -15.92 -8.35
C PRO A 56 -21.31 -15.99 -6.91
N SER A 57 -22.23 -16.14 -5.95
CA SER A 57 -21.84 -16.51 -4.58
C SER A 57 -21.25 -17.91 -4.55
N CYS A 58 -20.03 -18.02 -4.03
CA CYS A 58 -19.29 -19.26 -3.88
C CYS A 58 -19.60 -19.90 -2.54
N HIS A 59 -19.78 -21.22 -2.51
CA HIS A 59 -19.83 -22.00 -1.27
C HIS A 59 -18.45 -22.12 -0.61
N PRO A 60 -18.39 -22.44 0.71
CA PRO A 60 -17.14 -22.79 1.37
C PRO A 60 -16.31 -23.81 0.60
N GLY A 61 -14.99 -23.72 0.69
CA GLY A 61 -14.07 -24.45 -0.17
C GLY A 61 -13.69 -23.71 -1.45
N TYR A 62 -14.45 -22.68 -1.84
CA TYR A 62 -14.30 -21.96 -3.10
C TYR A 62 -14.40 -20.45 -2.88
N GLY A 63 -13.75 -19.68 -3.75
CA GLY A 63 -13.85 -18.23 -3.77
C GLY A 63 -13.80 -17.69 -5.19
N GLU A 64 -14.02 -16.39 -5.35
CA GLU A 64 -13.99 -15.76 -6.67
C GLU A 64 -12.59 -15.79 -7.29
N LEU A 65 -12.52 -16.12 -8.58
CA LEU A 65 -11.28 -16.01 -9.35
C LEU A 65 -10.83 -14.54 -9.49
N GLU A 66 -11.79 -13.62 -9.59
CA GLU A 66 -11.58 -12.19 -9.85
C GLU A 66 -12.54 -11.35 -9.00
N GLU A 67 -12.05 -10.26 -8.42
CA GLU A 67 -12.76 -9.47 -7.42
C GLU A 67 -13.89 -8.61 -8.02
N CYS A 68 -15.09 -8.74 -7.45
CA CYS A 68 -16.25 -7.99 -7.90
C CYS A 68 -16.23 -6.48 -7.56
N GLY A 69 -17.02 -5.71 -8.31
CA GLY A 69 -16.95 -4.25 -8.34
C GLY A 69 -15.77 -3.70 -9.15
N ARG A 70 -15.00 -4.56 -9.83
CA ARG A 70 -13.85 -4.18 -10.68
C ARG A 70 -14.10 -4.38 -12.17
N ARG A 71 -13.11 -3.99 -12.97
CA ARG A 71 -13.10 -4.10 -14.43
C ARG A 71 -11.94 -4.93 -14.91
N TYR A 72 -12.19 -5.73 -15.92
CA TYR A 72 -11.27 -6.73 -16.43
C TYR A 72 -11.22 -6.72 -17.96
N PRO A 73 -10.09 -7.15 -18.56
CA PRO A 73 -10.00 -7.36 -20.01
C PRO A 73 -11.09 -8.28 -20.56
N GLU A 74 -11.30 -8.20 -21.87
CA GLU A 74 -12.21 -9.12 -22.56
C GLU A 74 -11.65 -10.55 -22.49
N GLY A 75 -12.53 -11.54 -22.31
CA GLY A 75 -12.15 -12.94 -22.14
C GLY A 75 -11.69 -13.34 -20.72
N THR A 76 -11.65 -12.41 -19.76
CA THR A 76 -11.44 -12.76 -18.35
C THR A 76 -12.53 -13.71 -17.85
N LYS A 77 -12.13 -14.80 -17.20
CA LYS A 77 -13.05 -15.78 -16.63
C LYS A 77 -13.59 -15.26 -15.29
N VAL A 78 -14.91 -15.28 -15.16
CA VAL A 78 -15.62 -14.88 -13.94
C VAL A 78 -16.30 -16.13 -13.38
N GLY A 79 -16.11 -16.40 -12.10
CA GLY A 79 -16.68 -17.58 -11.44
C GLY A 79 -15.92 -17.99 -10.19
N CYS A 80 -16.46 -19.01 -9.53
CA CYS A 80 -15.84 -19.64 -8.37
C CYS A 80 -14.71 -20.57 -8.79
N VAL A 81 -13.58 -20.47 -8.10
CA VAL A 81 -12.45 -21.40 -8.19
C VAL A 81 -12.27 -22.08 -6.83
N GLU A 82 -11.86 -23.35 -6.86
CA GLU A 82 -11.55 -24.12 -5.67
C GLU A 82 -10.34 -23.51 -4.94
N CYS A 83 -10.42 -23.37 -3.62
CA CYS A 83 -9.29 -22.91 -2.81
C CYS A 83 -8.20 -24.00 -2.75
N ILE A 84 -6.96 -23.60 -2.46
CA ILE A 84 -5.81 -24.51 -2.51
C ILE A 84 -5.53 -25.01 -1.08
N ALA A 85 -5.74 -26.30 -0.83
CA ALA A 85 -5.54 -26.90 0.50
C ALA A 85 -4.14 -26.57 1.08
N ASN A 86 -4.07 -26.22 2.37
CA ASN A 86 -2.88 -25.70 3.07
C ASN A 86 -2.33 -24.34 2.59
N HIS A 87 -2.94 -23.68 1.59
CA HIS A 87 -2.53 -22.36 1.09
C HIS A 87 -3.62 -21.30 1.22
N THR A 88 -4.85 -21.61 0.79
CA THR A 88 -6.00 -20.72 0.86
C THR A 88 -7.30 -21.46 1.26
N TYR A 89 -8.26 -20.71 1.80
CA TYR A 89 -9.55 -21.23 2.25
C TYR A 89 -10.70 -20.24 2.02
N SER A 90 -11.93 -20.73 2.07
CA SER A 90 -13.15 -19.91 2.12
C SER A 90 -14.16 -20.60 3.03
N ASP A 91 -14.56 -19.91 4.10
CA ASP A 91 -15.43 -20.37 5.19
C ASP A 91 -16.86 -19.78 5.12
N THR A 92 -17.15 -18.98 4.10
CA THR A 92 -18.39 -18.22 3.95
C THR A 92 -19.09 -18.51 2.61
N TYR A 93 -20.40 -18.27 2.54
CA TYR A 93 -21.16 -18.31 1.29
C TYR A 93 -21.33 -16.88 0.77
N ASP A 94 -20.38 -16.41 -0.05
CA ASP A 94 -20.33 -15.00 -0.48
C ASP A 94 -19.56 -14.81 -1.81
N ILE A 95 -19.31 -13.55 -2.15
CA ILE A 95 -18.54 -13.11 -3.33
C ILE A 95 -17.11 -12.70 -2.93
N SER A 96 -16.46 -13.46 -2.04
CA SER A 96 -15.06 -13.21 -1.65
C SER A 96 -14.10 -14.16 -2.34
N GLN A 97 -12.86 -13.69 -2.55
CA GLN A 97 -11.76 -14.54 -3.00
C GLN A 97 -11.25 -15.43 -1.85
N CYS A 98 -10.64 -16.57 -2.17
CA CYS A 98 -10.04 -17.46 -1.17
C CYS A 98 -9.02 -16.71 -0.29
N LYS A 99 -9.26 -16.71 1.02
CA LYS A 99 -8.46 -16.12 2.08
C LYS A 99 -7.15 -16.91 2.24
N GLN A 100 -6.04 -16.26 2.56
CA GLN A 100 -4.77 -16.97 2.84
C GLN A 100 -4.85 -17.71 4.18
N CYS A 101 -4.37 -18.96 4.23
CA CYS A 101 -4.19 -19.67 5.50
C CYS A 101 -3.21 -18.91 6.42
N THR A 102 -3.47 -18.95 7.72
CA THR A 102 -2.58 -18.41 8.77
C THR A 102 -1.21 -19.08 8.70
N ARG A 103 -0.15 -18.28 8.83
CA ARG A 103 1.24 -18.76 8.84
C ARG A 103 1.91 -18.34 10.14
N CYS A 104 2.32 -19.33 10.92
CA CYS A 104 3.03 -19.08 12.17
C CYS A 104 4.43 -18.50 11.91
N GLN A 105 4.81 -17.55 12.75
CA GLN A 105 6.05 -16.80 12.70
C GLN A 105 7.20 -17.59 13.34
N GLU A 106 8.40 -17.01 13.29
CA GLU A 106 9.54 -17.57 13.98
C GLU A 106 9.26 -17.72 15.48
N ASN A 107 9.72 -18.84 16.05
CA ASN A 107 9.54 -19.20 17.46
C ASN A 107 8.09 -19.43 17.91
N GLU A 108 7.18 -19.66 16.96
CA GLU A 108 5.85 -20.23 17.20
C GLU A 108 5.79 -21.74 16.94
N VAL A 109 4.75 -22.38 17.46
CA VAL A 109 4.29 -23.74 17.19
C VAL A 109 2.89 -23.64 16.61
N GLN A 110 2.70 -24.29 15.47
CA GLN A 110 1.41 -24.48 14.83
C GLN A 110 0.65 -25.64 15.50
N SER A 111 -0.63 -25.41 15.79
CA SER A 111 -1.63 -26.46 15.98
C SER A 111 -2.82 -26.21 15.06
N GLY A 112 -3.62 -27.25 14.79
CA GLY A 112 -4.69 -27.19 13.79
C GLY A 112 -4.19 -27.34 12.35
N GLN A 113 -5.12 -27.17 11.41
CA GLN A 113 -4.95 -27.40 9.96
C GLN A 113 -5.70 -26.33 9.15
N CYS A 114 -5.24 -26.07 7.93
CA CYS A 114 -5.98 -25.26 6.96
C CYS A 114 -6.48 -26.14 5.82
N THR A 115 -7.80 -26.34 5.78
CA THR A 115 -8.50 -26.98 4.66
C THR A 115 -8.99 -25.90 3.69
N GLN A 116 -9.58 -26.30 2.57
CA GLN A 116 -10.16 -25.37 1.60
C GLN A 116 -11.37 -24.61 2.18
N GLU A 117 -12.06 -25.19 3.17
CA GLU A 117 -13.26 -24.62 3.80
C GLU A 117 -12.95 -23.80 5.06
N ASN A 118 -11.77 -23.96 5.66
CA ASN A 118 -11.55 -23.53 7.05
C ASN A 118 -10.06 -23.43 7.39
N ASP A 119 -9.65 -22.31 7.98
CA ASP A 119 -8.37 -22.19 8.67
C ASP A 119 -8.51 -22.32 10.19
N THR A 120 -8.12 -23.49 10.73
CA THR A 120 -8.06 -23.74 12.18
C THR A 120 -6.67 -23.51 12.77
N ILE A 121 -5.70 -23.03 11.99
CA ILE A 121 -4.32 -22.86 12.44
C ILE A 121 -4.25 -21.87 13.61
N ARG A 122 -3.68 -22.32 14.72
CA ARG A 122 -3.35 -21.47 15.87
C ARG A 122 -1.85 -21.47 16.11
N CYS A 123 -1.31 -20.28 16.23
CA CYS A 123 0.11 -20.05 16.45
C CYS A 123 0.37 -19.65 17.90
N THR A 124 1.07 -20.51 18.63
CA THR A 124 1.42 -20.32 20.05
C THR A 124 2.93 -20.23 20.20
N CYS A 125 3.45 -19.47 21.17
CA CYS A 125 4.90 -19.40 21.34
C CYS A 125 5.48 -20.76 21.73
N LYS A 126 6.67 -21.09 21.19
CA LYS A 126 7.44 -22.27 21.61
C LYS A 126 7.70 -22.21 23.11
N ARG A 127 7.78 -23.37 23.75
CA ARG A 127 8.08 -23.46 25.18
C ARG A 127 9.41 -22.74 25.48
N GLY A 128 9.42 -21.89 26.51
CA GLY A 128 10.56 -21.01 26.81
C GLY A 128 10.58 -19.70 26.01
N TYR A 129 9.52 -19.38 25.28
CA TYR A 129 9.24 -18.07 24.69
C TYR A 129 7.88 -17.56 25.20
N TYR A 130 7.71 -16.24 25.20
CA TYR A 130 6.47 -15.56 25.54
C TYR A 130 6.07 -14.56 24.45
N ARG A 131 4.77 -14.24 24.33
CA ARG A 131 4.29 -13.29 23.31
C ARG A 131 4.44 -11.84 23.80
N ASP A 132 5.20 -11.04 23.05
CA ASP A 132 5.35 -9.59 23.24
C ASP A 132 5.11 -8.85 21.91
N ARG A 133 4.15 -7.91 21.91
CA ARG A 133 3.77 -7.09 20.74
C ARG A 133 3.59 -7.90 19.45
N GLY A 134 3.01 -9.10 19.55
CA GLY A 134 2.78 -10.00 18.41
C GLY A 134 3.92 -10.97 18.10
N HIS A 135 5.11 -10.82 18.67
CA HIS A 135 6.26 -11.69 18.43
C HIS A 135 6.59 -12.58 19.63
N CYS A 136 7.09 -13.79 19.39
CA CYS A 136 7.60 -14.65 20.45
C CYS A 136 9.03 -14.28 20.84
N LYS A 137 9.22 -13.81 22.07
CA LYS A 137 10.52 -13.44 22.65
C LYS A 137 10.98 -14.53 23.64
N PRO A 138 12.29 -14.85 23.71
CA PRO A 138 12.79 -15.88 24.61
C PRO A 138 12.66 -15.44 26.07
N CYS A 139 12.23 -16.36 26.93
CA CYS A 139 12.24 -16.18 28.39
C CYS A 139 13.68 -16.03 28.90
N SER A 140 13.88 -15.05 29.80
CA SER A 140 15.19 -14.68 30.33
C SER A 140 15.24 -14.76 31.86
N ARG A 141 16.44 -14.64 32.43
CA ARG A 141 16.62 -14.69 33.88
C ARG A 141 16.08 -13.41 34.53
N CYS A 142 15.37 -13.55 35.63
CA CYS A 142 14.93 -12.40 36.42
C CYS A 142 16.12 -11.68 37.06
N CYS A 143 16.13 -10.36 36.99
CA CYS A 143 17.23 -9.52 37.46
C CYS A 143 16.77 -8.73 38.69
N GLY A 144 17.62 -8.64 39.73
CA GLY A 144 17.25 -8.11 41.05
C GLY A 144 16.87 -6.63 41.07
N ASP A 145 17.23 -5.90 40.02
CA ASP A 145 16.94 -4.49 39.74
C ASP A 145 15.56 -4.25 39.11
N LYS A 146 14.75 -5.30 38.88
CA LYS A 146 13.38 -5.24 38.32
C LYS A 146 13.29 -4.68 36.90
N THR A 147 14.38 -4.63 36.16
CA THR A 147 14.39 -4.19 34.75
C THR A 147 13.82 -5.23 33.78
N ASN A 148 13.48 -6.42 34.27
CA ASN A 148 12.50 -7.33 33.66
C ASN A 148 11.49 -7.86 34.68
N GLU A 149 10.30 -8.21 34.18
CA GLU A 149 9.17 -8.67 34.97
C GLU A 149 8.91 -10.17 34.73
N LYS A 150 8.34 -10.86 35.72
CA LYS A 150 7.94 -12.26 35.60
C LYS A 150 6.77 -12.41 34.62
N VAL A 151 6.94 -13.22 33.60
CA VAL A 151 5.89 -13.48 32.61
C VAL A 151 5.25 -14.84 32.92
N PRO A 152 3.91 -14.97 33.00
CA PRO A 152 3.25 -16.23 33.34
C PRO A 152 3.59 -17.36 32.37
N GLU A 153 3.72 -17.07 31.08
CA GLU A 153 4.14 -18.02 30.03
C GLU A 153 5.58 -18.57 30.26
N CYS A 154 6.43 -17.83 30.99
CA CYS A 154 7.77 -18.26 31.39
C CYS A 154 7.81 -18.98 32.75
N ASN A 155 6.70 -19.03 33.49
CA ASN A 155 6.62 -19.67 34.81
C ASN A 155 6.16 -21.14 34.72
N ILE A 156 6.80 -21.93 33.86
CA ILE A 156 6.49 -23.35 33.63
C ILE A 156 7.61 -24.22 34.25
N PRO A 157 7.42 -24.78 35.47
CA PRO A 157 8.52 -25.40 36.23
C PRO A 157 9.16 -26.63 35.59
N GLN A 158 8.46 -27.28 34.66
CA GLN A 158 8.90 -28.53 34.02
C GLN A 158 9.73 -28.30 32.74
N VAL A 159 9.81 -27.07 32.23
CA VAL A 159 10.40 -26.79 30.90
C VAL A 159 11.37 -25.61 30.90
N VAL A 160 11.20 -24.68 31.83
CA VAL A 160 12.05 -23.50 31.95
C VAL A 160 13.08 -23.75 33.06
N PRO A 161 14.40 -23.74 32.76
CA PRO A 161 15.43 -23.92 33.79
C PRO A 161 15.27 -22.90 34.92
N MET A 162 15.43 -23.33 36.18
CA MET A 162 15.26 -22.47 37.35
C MET A 162 15.95 -21.11 37.16
N GLY A 163 15.15 -20.05 37.28
CA GLY A 163 15.55 -18.67 37.11
C GLY A 163 15.10 -17.98 35.81
N LYS A 164 14.79 -18.69 34.71
CA LYS A 164 14.37 -18.09 33.42
C LYS A 164 12.88 -17.63 33.37
N GLN A 165 12.36 -17.04 34.44
CA GLN A 165 10.92 -16.73 34.59
C GLN A 165 10.51 -15.34 34.07
N CYS A 166 11.42 -14.53 33.53
CA CYS A 166 11.17 -13.12 33.24
C CYS A 166 11.24 -12.77 31.75
N SER A 167 10.71 -11.60 31.40
CA SER A 167 10.78 -11.00 30.06
C SER A 167 12.23 -10.79 29.61
N LEU A 168 12.46 -10.69 28.31
CA LEU A 168 13.78 -10.44 27.73
C LEU A 168 14.24 -9.01 28.08
N GLN A 169 15.46 -8.89 28.61
CA GLN A 169 16.08 -7.59 28.80
C GLN A 169 16.69 -7.02 27.52
N THR A 170 16.46 -5.73 27.31
CA THR A 170 17.22 -4.91 26.33
C THR A 170 18.55 -4.41 26.92
N ALA A 171 18.68 -4.38 28.26
CA ALA A 171 19.90 -3.98 28.95
C ALA A 171 20.90 -5.15 29.06
N LYS A 172 22.20 -4.87 28.87
CA LYS A 172 23.25 -5.91 28.83
C LYS A 172 23.70 -6.43 30.22
N ASN A 173 23.28 -5.79 31.31
CA ASN A 173 23.97 -5.88 32.61
C ASN A 173 23.19 -6.68 33.68
N CYS A 174 22.53 -7.77 33.29
CA CYS A 174 21.92 -8.69 34.27
C CYS A 174 22.96 -9.69 34.81
N ALA A 175 23.68 -9.28 35.86
CA ALA A 175 24.47 -10.20 36.67
C ALA A 175 23.55 -10.95 37.65
N PRO A 176 23.70 -12.28 37.85
CA PRO A 176 23.00 -12.99 38.92
C PRO A 176 23.40 -12.38 40.27
N THR A 177 22.41 -12.01 41.08
CA THR A 177 22.63 -11.13 42.24
C THR A 177 23.40 -11.81 43.37
N THR A 178 24.64 -11.36 43.58
CA THR A 178 25.34 -11.42 44.87
C THR A 178 25.32 -9.99 45.48
N PRO A 179 25.19 -9.79 46.80
CA PRO A 179 24.79 -8.47 47.33
C PRO A 179 25.90 -7.41 47.43
N ALA A 180 25.63 -6.23 46.85
CA ALA A 180 26.17 -4.89 47.19
C ALA A 180 27.69 -4.60 46.97
N PRO A 181 28.14 -3.32 46.95
CA PRO A 181 27.41 -2.03 46.91
C PRO A 181 27.71 -1.14 45.69
N SER A 182 27.10 0.05 45.67
CA SER A 182 27.04 1.08 44.60
C SER A 182 28.28 1.95 44.39
N THR A 183 28.48 2.44 43.15
CA THR A 183 29.18 3.72 42.86
C THR A 183 28.48 4.48 41.71
N ILE A 184 28.33 5.80 41.86
CA ILE A 184 27.70 6.74 40.92
C ILE A 184 28.77 7.38 40.03
N SER A 185 28.43 7.78 38.79
CA SER A 185 29.22 8.74 38.01
C SER A 185 28.31 9.63 37.15
N ILE A 186 28.46 10.95 37.29
CA ILE A 186 27.76 12.02 36.56
C ILE A 186 28.83 12.84 35.81
N THR A 187 28.50 13.40 34.63
CA THR A 187 28.99 14.66 33.97
C THR A 187 29.04 14.50 32.43
N THR A 188 28.91 15.50 31.54
CA THR A 188 28.40 16.90 31.57
C THR A 188 28.22 17.42 30.11
N TYR A 189 27.44 18.50 29.92
CA TYR A 189 27.26 19.40 28.75
C TYR A 189 28.40 19.47 27.69
N SER A 190 28.13 19.69 26.39
CA SER A 190 27.83 21.00 25.71
C SER A 190 27.51 20.78 24.20
N GLY A 191 27.10 21.72 23.32
CA GLY A 191 26.66 23.15 23.44
C GLY A 191 26.93 23.98 22.14
N GLY A 192 25.96 24.78 21.65
CA GLY A 192 26.07 25.67 20.45
C GLY A 192 25.64 25.03 19.10
N LYS A 193 24.85 25.56 18.14
CA LYS A 193 24.10 26.82 17.83
C LYS A 193 24.65 27.64 16.62
N ASP A 194 23.71 28.33 15.94
CA ASP A 194 23.81 29.34 14.85
C ASP A 194 24.10 28.79 13.43
N SER A 195 23.49 29.18 12.28
CA SER A 195 22.55 30.23 11.78
C SER A 195 23.18 31.31 10.86
N GLY A 196 22.55 31.54 9.70
CA GLY A 196 22.88 32.49 8.61
C GLY A 196 22.34 31.91 7.28
N GLU A 197 21.51 32.52 6.43
CA GLU A 197 21.36 33.93 5.99
C GLU A 197 22.62 34.47 5.26
N SER A 198 22.57 35.23 4.17
CA SER A 198 21.46 35.98 3.52
C SER A 198 21.76 36.29 2.04
N THR A 199 20.73 36.60 1.23
CA THR A 199 20.76 37.60 0.10
C THR A 199 21.75 37.40 -1.08
N LEU A 200 21.71 38.09 -2.24
CA LEU A 200 20.74 38.84 -3.08
C LEU A 200 21.58 39.30 -4.31
N PHE A 201 21.04 39.40 -5.53
CA PHE A 201 21.30 40.59 -6.38
C PHE A 201 20.39 40.69 -7.62
N GLN A 202 19.96 41.94 -7.82
CA GLN A 202 19.35 42.62 -8.96
C GLN A 202 20.21 42.52 -10.26
N ASN A 203 19.80 42.85 -11.50
CA ASN A 203 18.59 43.53 -12.01
C ASN A 203 18.49 43.47 -13.56
N ASN A 204 17.43 44.10 -14.09
CA ASN A 204 17.32 44.83 -15.37
C ASN A 204 16.67 44.16 -16.60
N ALA A 205 15.93 45.02 -17.31
CA ALA A 205 15.01 44.72 -18.39
C ALA A 205 15.67 44.78 -19.78
N TRP A 206 14.99 44.20 -20.77
CA TRP A 206 14.52 44.84 -22.02
C TRP A 206 13.47 43.90 -22.65
N ILE A 207 12.95 44.25 -23.84
CA ILE A 207 11.99 43.47 -24.66
C ILE A 207 10.51 43.61 -24.26
N THR A 208 9.77 44.48 -24.97
CA THR A 208 8.28 44.51 -24.95
C THR A 208 7.64 44.21 -26.32
N GLY A 209 8.45 43.93 -27.36
CA GLY A 209 7.95 43.55 -28.70
C GLY A 209 7.85 42.04 -28.93
N THR A 210 8.96 41.29 -28.75
CA THR A 210 8.95 39.84 -28.99
C THR A 210 8.30 39.04 -27.86
N ILE A 211 8.14 39.60 -26.64
CA ILE A 211 7.38 38.94 -25.57
C ILE A 211 5.96 38.63 -26.03
N VAL A 212 5.25 39.52 -26.76
CA VAL A 212 3.87 39.23 -27.18
C VAL A 212 3.81 38.05 -28.16
N VAL A 213 4.71 38.00 -29.15
CA VAL A 213 4.77 36.89 -30.12
C VAL A 213 5.24 35.59 -29.45
N VAL A 214 6.27 35.65 -28.61
CA VAL A 214 6.77 34.49 -27.86
C VAL A 214 5.73 34.00 -26.84
N VAL A 215 4.99 34.89 -26.18
CA VAL A 215 3.88 34.51 -25.28
C VAL A 215 2.72 33.92 -26.07
N ILE A 216 2.36 34.42 -27.26
CA ILE A 216 1.32 33.79 -28.08
C ILE A 216 1.78 32.40 -28.58
N ILE A 217 3.02 32.26 -29.03
CA ILE A 217 3.58 30.95 -29.42
C ILE A 217 3.67 30.02 -28.21
N PHE A 218 4.10 30.51 -27.05
CA PHE A 218 4.20 29.74 -25.81
C PHE A 218 2.81 29.37 -25.27
N LEU A 219 1.80 30.23 -25.40
CA LEU A 219 0.41 29.91 -25.07
C LEU A 219 -0.19 28.92 -26.06
N ALA A 220 0.17 28.98 -27.35
CA ALA A 220 -0.22 27.97 -28.34
C ALA A 220 0.48 26.62 -28.09
N LEU A 221 1.77 26.63 -27.71
CA LEU A 221 2.52 25.44 -27.31
C LEU A 221 2.05 24.88 -25.96
N LEU A 222 1.67 25.72 -25.00
CA LEU A 222 1.02 25.30 -23.76
C LEU A 222 -0.38 24.77 -24.02
N ALA A 223 -1.15 25.37 -24.96
CA ALA A 223 -2.46 24.86 -25.34
C ALA A 223 -2.34 23.48 -26.00
N THR A 224 -1.43 23.29 -26.96
CA THR A 224 -1.18 21.98 -27.58
C THR A 224 -0.58 20.98 -26.58
N PHE A 225 0.34 21.39 -25.70
CA PHE A 225 0.88 20.53 -24.65
C PHE A 225 -0.18 20.16 -23.60
N CYS A 226 -1.12 21.05 -23.27
CA CYS A 226 -2.28 20.76 -22.42
C CYS A 226 -3.35 19.92 -23.14
N CYS A 227 -3.46 20.02 -24.48
CA CYS A 227 -4.24 19.08 -25.29
C CYS A 227 -3.64 17.67 -25.19
N CYS A 228 -2.33 17.52 -25.42
CA CYS A 228 -1.65 16.22 -25.46
C CYS A 228 -1.46 15.59 -24.05
N LYS A 229 -1.05 16.38 -23.05
CA LYS A 229 -0.81 15.90 -21.67
C LYS A 229 -2.08 15.53 -20.91
N ARG A 230 -3.26 16.02 -21.35
CA ARG A 230 -4.54 15.54 -20.84
C ARG A 230 -4.91 14.16 -21.38
N SER A 231 -4.44 13.79 -22.58
CA SER A 231 -4.60 12.43 -23.13
C SER A 231 -3.69 11.41 -22.43
N SER A 232 -2.48 11.80 -22.01
CA SER A 232 -1.52 10.90 -21.35
C SER A 232 -1.79 10.62 -19.85
N LYS A 233 -2.96 11.00 -19.32
CA LYS A 233 -3.43 10.69 -17.96
C LYS A 233 -4.64 9.75 -17.94
N PHE A 234 -4.98 9.15 -19.08
CA PHE A 234 -6.11 8.25 -19.28
C PHE A 234 -5.70 6.91 -19.95
N LEU A 235 -4.43 6.54 -19.83
CA LEU A 235 -3.93 5.17 -20.03
C LEU A 235 -3.66 4.55 -18.65
#